data_AF-A0AA51GBL3-F1
#
_entry.id   AF-A0AA51GBL3-F1
#
_cell.length_a   1.000
_cell.length_b   1.000
_cell.length_c   1.000
_cell.angle_alpha   90.00
_cell.angle_beta   90.00
_cell.angle_gamma   90.00
#
_symmetry.space_group_name_H-M   'P 1'
#
loop_
_entity.id
_entity.type
_entity.pdbx_description
1 polymer ?
#
loop_
_entity_poly.entity_id
_entity_poly.type
_entity_poly.pdbx_seq_one_letter_code
_entity_poly.pdbx_strand_id
1 'polypeptide(L)'
;DNIGDNRAEISLQRARALNPMVEVTTETKAVEELPDSYFGTYDVVCATGLKQEQLERINNICRDKTNKFLCGDVWGMFGYMFADLFDHEYSEEIVQHKAVKRGPDDSEKSARETVIINVKRRAIYVPLQNALSADWTKPELRSRLRRGDPSYFVMKILLRFRDEYNRNPDPAKRKSDTVVLLHMRDELVKEL
;
A
#
# COMPACT_ATOMS: atom_id res chain seq x y z
N ASP A 1 -1.12 -25.75 18.31
CA ASP A 1 0.08 -26.62 18.41
C ASP A 1 1.37 -25.81 18.29
N ASN A 2 1.46 -24.74 17.50
CA ASN A 2 2.73 -24.01 17.28
C ASN A 2 2.83 -22.64 18.00
N ILE A 3 2.48 -22.58 19.29
CA ILE A 3 2.62 -21.34 20.08
C ILE A 3 4.08 -21.18 20.51
N GLY A 4 4.69 -20.06 20.14
CA GLY A 4 6.09 -19.73 20.48
C GLY A 4 7.07 -19.89 19.32
N ASP A 5 6.67 -20.61 18.27
CA ASP A 5 7.50 -20.80 17.08
C ASP A 5 7.50 -19.56 16.16
N ASN A 6 8.51 -19.46 15.29
CA ASN A 6 8.59 -18.37 14.32
C ASN A 6 7.43 -18.46 13.31
N ARG A 7 6.73 -17.32 13.12
CA ARG A 7 5.53 -17.26 12.26
C ARG A 7 5.83 -17.54 10.79
N ALA A 8 6.98 -17.10 10.28
CA ALA A 8 7.36 -17.31 8.89
C ALA A 8 7.68 -18.80 8.65
N GLU A 9 8.53 -19.38 9.50
CA GLU A 9 8.95 -20.78 9.39
C GLU A 9 7.77 -21.75 9.47
N ILE A 10 6.86 -21.56 10.43
CA ILE A 10 5.70 -22.45 10.59
C ILE A 10 4.69 -22.34 9.43
N SER A 11 4.68 -21.19 8.75
CA SER A 11 3.79 -20.96 7.61
C SER A 11 4.35 -21.54 6.30
N LEU A 12 5.66 -21.77 6.23
CA LEU A 12 6.38 -22.13 5.00
C LEU A 12 5.81 -23.37 4.30
N GLN A 13 5.61 -24.46 5.04
CA GLN A 13 5.13 -25.72 4.45
C GLN A 13 3.75 -25.54 3.80
N ARG A 14 2.84 -24.84 4.47
CA ARG A 14 1.49 -24.58 3.95
C ARG A 14 1.50 -23.59 2.78
N ALA A 15 2.34 -22.57 2.85
CA ALA A 15 2.50 -21.60 1.76
C ALA A 15 3.02 -22.27 0.48
N ARG A 16 4.07 -23.10 0.59
CA ARG A 16 4.63 -23.83 -0.56
C ARG A 16 3.65 -24.83 -1.17
N ALA A 17 2.79 -25.45 -0.36
CA ALA A 17 1.79 -26.40 -0.83
C ALA A 17 0.74 -25.77 -1.77
N LEU A 18 0.55 -24.45 -1.75
CA LEU A 18 -0.41 -23.76 -2.63
C LEU A 18 0.03 -23.79 -4.11
N ASN A 19 1.34 -23.72 -4.38
CA ASN A 19 1.88 -23.81 -5.73
C ASN A 19 3.36 -24.26 -5.70
N PRO A 20 3.66 -25.54 -5.99
CA PRO A 20 5.02 -26.06 -5.99
C PRO A 20 5.96 -25.40 -7.02
N MET A 21 5.43 -24.69 -8.02
CA MET A 21 6.22 -23.96 -9.02
C MET A 21 6.77 -22.63 -8.48
N VAL A 22 6.31 -22.18 -7.31
CA VAL A 22 6.81 -20.97 -6.66
C VAL A 22 7.82 -21.36 -5.59
N GLU A 23 9.03 -20.81 -5.69
CA GLU A 23 10.01 -20.91 -4.61
C GLU A 23 9.58 -19.99 -3.46
N VAL A 24 9.36 -20.58 -2.29
CA VAL A 24 9.01 -19.87 -1.06
C VAL A 24 10.13 -20.09 -0.05
N THR A 25 10.68 -19.00 0.46
CA THR A 25 11.72 -18.98 1.48
C THR A 25 11.27 -18.15 2.68
N THR A 26 12.01 -18.24 3.79
CA THR A 26 11.73 -17.49 5.02
C THR A 26 12.98 -16.81 5.51
N GLU A 27 12.84 -15.57 5.98
CA GLU A 27 13.86 -14.82 6.69
C GLU A 27 13.32 -14.50 8.09
N THR A 28 14.14 -14.73 9.12
CA THR A 28 13.74 -14.64 10.53
C THR A 28 14.39 -13.48 11.26
N LYS A 29 15.41 -12.86 10.67
CA LYS A 29 16.01 -11.63 11.20
C LYS A 29 15.02 -10.49 11.19
N ALA A 30 15.19 -9.58 12.16
CA ALA A 30 14.44 -8.34 12.17
C ALA A 30 14.80 -7.50 10.94
N VAL A 31 13.84 -6.73 10.42
CA VAL A 31 14.05 -5.94 9.19
C VAL A 31 15.14 -4.88 9.34
N GLU A 32 15.40 -4.42 10.56
CA GLU A 32 16.50 -3.51 10.91
C GLU A 32 17.88 -4.15 10.77
N GLU A 33 17.97 -5.47 10.96
CA GLU A 33 19.22 -6.22 10.87
C GLU A 33 19.55 -6.62 9.43
N LEU A 34 18.57 -6.55 8.52
CA LEU A 34 18.77 -6.87 7.11
C LEU A 34 19.50 -5.73 6.40
N PRO A 35 20.54 -6.03 5.60
CA PRO A 35 21.25 -5.01 4.85
C PRO A 35 20.36 -4.44 3.75
N ASP A 36 20.56 -3.18 3.37
CA ASP A 36 19.75 -2.52 2.33
C ASP A 36 19.78 -3.27 0.99
N SER A 37 20.90 -3.93 0.68
CA SER A 37 21.05 -4.77 -0.50
C SER A 37 20.05 -5.93 -0.57
N TYR A 38 19.54 -6.40 0.58
CA TYR A 38 18.54 -7.46 0.65
C TYR A 38 17.24 -7.04 -0.04
N PHE A 39 16.76 -5.82 0.20
CA PHE A 39 15.50 -5.38 -0.39
C PHE A 39 15.61 -5.15 -1.90
N GLY A 40 16.80 -4.81 -2.39
CA GLY A 40 17.06 -4.62 -3.82
C GLY A 40 17.05 -5.91 -4.66
N THR A 41 17.01 -7.10 -4.04
CA THR A 41 16.95 -8.37 -4.78
C THR A 41 15.54 -8.74 -5.24
N TYR A 42 14.50 -8.00 -4.83
CA TYR A 42 13.10 -8.32 -5.09
C TYR A 42 12.45 -7.30 -6.02
N ASP A 43 11.65 -7.72 -7.00
CA ASP A 43 10.92 -6.80 -7.88
C ASP A 43 9.88 -5.94 -7.15
N VAL A 44 9.27 -6.52 -6.10
CA VAL A 44 8.23 -5.90 -5.28
C VAL A 44 8.46 -6.27 -3.82
N VAL A 45 8.46 -5.26 -2.94
CA VAL A 45 8.50 -5.46 -1.48
C VAL A 45 7.16 -5.05 -0.89
N CYS A 46 6.53 -5.96 -0.13
CA CYS A 46 5.27 -5.70 0.58
C CYS A 46 5.50 -5.78 2.09
N ALA A 47 5.32 -4.66 2.78
CA ALA A 47 5.59 -4.52 4.21
C ALA A 47 4.31 -4.40 5.04
N THR A 48 4.21 -5.16 6.14
CA THR A 48 3.08 -5.13 7.08
C THR A 48 3.60 -5.22 8.51
N GLY A 49 2.86 -4.68 9.48
CA GLY A 49 3.22 -4.82 10.90
C GLY A 49 4.49 -4.08 11.34
N LEU A 50 5.02 -3.17 10.52
CA LEU A 50 6.23 -2.40 10.80
C LEU A 50 5.92 -1.01 11.38
N LYS A 51 6.92 -0.41 12.01
CA LYS A 51 6.99 0.99 12.44
C LYS A 51 7.16 1.93 11.25
N GLN A 52 6.79 3.19 11.42
CA GLN A 52 6.85 4.17 10.34
C GLN A 52 8.28 4.33 9.78
N GLU A 53 9.29 4.44 10.65
CA GLU A 53 10.69 4.60 10.24
C GLU A 53 11.20 3.40 9.42
N GLN A 54 10.82 2.17 9.80
CA GLN A 54 11.18 0.96 9.05
C GLN A 54 10.53 0.97 7.66
N LEU A 55 9.25 1.37 7.57
CA LEU A 55 8.53 1.47 6.30
C LEU A 55 9.16 2.52 5.38
N GLU A 56 9.49 3.69 5.91
CA GLU A 56 10.15 4.77 5.15
C GLU A 56 11.54 4.34 4.67
N ARG A 57 12.36 3.69 5.53
CA ARG A 57 13.66 3.13 5.14
C ARG A 57 13.52 2.17 3.96
N ILE A 58 12.65 1.17 4.07
CA ILE A 58 12.48 0.15 3.02
C ILE A 58 11.97 0.79 1.73
N ASN A 59 11.02 1.73 1.80
CA ASN A 59 10.52 2.42 0.63
C ASN A 59 11.61 3.22 -0.10
N ASN A 60 12.46 3.93 0.64
CA ASN A 60 13.58 4.69 0.06
C ASN A 60 14.59 3.75 -0.62
N ILE A 61 14.94 2.63 0.01
CA ILE A 61 15.83 1.62 -0.59
C ILE A 61 15.22 1.06 -1.89
N CYS A 62 13.92 0.76 -1.89
CA CYS A 62 13.23 0.29 -3.10
C CYS A 62 13.29 1.32 -4.22
N ARG A 63 13.10 2.61 -3.91
CA ARG A 63 13.23 3.70 -4.90
C ARG A 63 14.63 3.78 -5.50
N ASP A 64 15.67 3.73 -4.66
CA ASP A 64 17.07 3.82 -5.11
C ASP A 64 17.45 2.68 -6.06
N LYS A 65 16.78 1.53 -5.92
CA LYS A 65 16.97 0.33 -6.73
C LYS A 65 15.90 0.15 -7.82
N THR A 66 14.94 1.09 -7.94
CA THR A 66 13.79 1.05 -8.86
C THR A 66 12.84 -0.15 -8.68
N ASN A 67 12.85 -0.75 -7.48
CA ASN A 67 11.89 -1.78 -7.07
C ASN A 67 10.56 -1.14 -6.63
N LYS A 68 9.48 -1.92 -6.72
CA LYS A 68 8.14 -1.47 -6.31
C LYS A 68 7.95 -1.69 -4.81
N PHE A 69 7.28 -0.78 -4.15
CA PHE A 69 7.01 -0.88 -2.71
C PHE A 69 5.52 -0.80 -2.43
N LEU A 70 5.05 -1.69 -1.55
CA LEU A 70 3.70 -1.71 -1.01
C LEU A 70 3.79 -1.77 0.51
N CYS A 71 2.86 -1.12 1.21
CA CYS A 71 2.67 -1.38 2.63
C CYS A 71 1.21 -1.25 3.04
N GLY A 72 0.86 -1.84 4.17
CA GLY A 72 -0.48 -1.74 4.72
C GLY A 72 -0.62 -2.46 6.05
N ASP A 73 -1.72 -2.15 6.73
CA ASP A 73 -2.13 -2.84 7.95
C ASP A 73 -3.64 -2.86 8.07
N VAL A 74 -4.11 -3.71 8.98
CA VAL A 74 -5.50 -3.80 9.41
C VAL A 74 -5.57 -3.62 10.93
N TRP A 75 -6.45 -2.73 11.37
CA TRP A 75 -6.78 -2.46 12.77
C TRP A 75 -8.29 -2.53 12.97
N GLY A 76 -8.77 -3.70 13.40
CA GLY A 76 -10.21 -3.96 13.53
C GLY A 76 -10.90 -3.93 12.16
N MET A 77 -11.90 -3.07 11.99
CA MET A 77 -12.61 -2.88 10.71
C MET A 77 -11.95 -1.83 9.79
N PHE A 78 -10.89 -1.18 10.27
CA PHE A 78 -10.14 -0.21 9.49
C PHE A 78 -8.91 -0.89 8.88
N GLY A 79 -8.57 -0.53 7.65
CA GLY A 79 -7.33 -0.95 7.02
C GLY A 79 -6.89 0.10 6.01
N TYR A 80 -5.60 0.09 5.70
CA TYR A 80 -5.03 0.95 4.68
C TYR A 80 -4.05 0.17 3.81
N MET A 81 -3.84 0.69 2.61
CA MET A 81 -2.75 0.30 1.74
C MET A 81 -2.12 1.54 1.13
N PHE A 82 -0.81 1.49 0.97
CA PHE A 82 -0.01 2.46 0.24
C PHE A 82 0.79 1.72 -0.83
N ALA A 83 0.94 2.36 -1.97
CA ALA A 83 1.73 1.86 -3.08
C ALA A 83 2.65 2.95 -3.60
N ASP A 84 3.90 2.59 -3.83
CA ASP A 84 4.89 3.40 -4.49
C ASP A 84 5.57 2.56 -5.57
N LEU A 85 5.12 2.77 -6.80
CA LEU A 85 5.63 2.07 -7.97
C LEU A 85 6.68 2.91 -8.72
N PHE A 86 7.20 3.96 -8.07
CA PHE A 86 8.14 4.93 -8.64
C PHE A 86 7.57 5.59 -9.91
N ASP A 87 8.09 5.21 -11.07
CA ASP A 87 7.69 5.68 -12.38
C ASP A 87 7.15 4.49 -13.18
N HIS A 88 5.83 4.29 -13.10
CA HIS A 88 5.20 3.06 -13.51
C HIS A 88 4.49 3.20 -14.84
N GLU A 89 4.96 2.44 -15.84
CA GLU A 89 4.26 2.25 -17.11
C GLU A 89 3.43 0.97 -17.10
N TYR A 90 2.19 1.07 -17.61
CA TYR A 90 1.26 -0.05 -17.68
C TYR A 90 0.38 0.02 -18.94
N SER A 91 -0.21 -1.11 -19.34
CA SER A 91 -1.18 -1.18 -20.44
C SER A 91 -2.59 -1.32 -19.89
N GLU A 92 -3.51 -0.53 -20.42
CA GLU A 92 -4.93 -0.56 -20.11
C GLU A 92 -5.70 -1.02 -21.36
N GLU A 93 -6.52 -2.06 -21.22
CA GLU A 93 -7.45 -2.49 -22.27
C GLU A 93 -8.66 -1.55 -22.27
N ILE A 94 -8.86 -0.83 -23.36
CA ILE A 94 -10.04 0.02 -23.56
C ILE A 94 -10.91 -0.52 -24.68
N VAL A 95 -12.22 -0.53 -24.41
CA VAL A 95 -13.23 -0.92 -25.38
C VAL A 95 -13.53 0.27 -26.29
N GLN A 96 -13.31 0.12 -27.59
CA GLN A 96 -13.67 1.12 -28.58
C GLN A 96 -14.70 0.55 -29.55
N HIS A 97 -15.75 1.34 -29.82
CA HIS A 97 -16.70 1.03 -30.88
C HIS A 97 -16.27 1.73 -32.16
N LYS A 98 -15.74 0.96 -33.12
CA LYS A 98 -15.34 1.48 -34.43
C LYS A 98 -16.49 1.31 -35.42
N ALA A 99 -16.71 2.34 -36.24
CA ALA A 99 -17.63 2.25 -37.36
C ALA A 99 -17.00 1.36 -38.44
N VAL A 100 -17.71 0.31 -38.85
CA VAL A 100 -17.26 -0.57 -39.92
C VAL A 100 -17.73 0.03 -41.25
N LYS A 101 -16.81 0.26 -42.20
CA LYS A 101 -17.19 0.55 -43.59
C LYS A 101 -17.51 -0.79 -44.26
N ARG A 102 -18.78 -1.02 -44.62
CA ARG A 102 -19.19 -2.18 -45.43
C ARG A 102 -19.60 -1.76 -46.83
N GLY A 103 -19.58 -2.73 -47.75
CA GLY A 103 -19.82 -2.52 -49.18
C GLY A 103 -21.25 -2.04 -49.50
N PRO A 104 -21.52 -1.64 -50.75
CA PRO A 104 -22.74 -0.93 -51.14
C PRO A 104 -24.08 -1.67 -50.90
N ASP A 105 -24.06 -2.98 -50.65
CA ASP A 105 -25.27 -3.82 -50.56
C ASP A 105 -25.78 -4.08 -49.12
N ASP A 106 -25.14 -3.54 -48.07
CA ASP A 106 -25.54 -3.80 -46.68
C ASP A 106 -26.58 -2.76 -46.18
N SER A 107 -27.77 -3.23 -45.77
CA SER A 107 -28.95 -2.40 -45.48
C SER A 107 -29.04 -1.86 -44.04
N GLU A 108 -28.13 -2.25 -43.14
CA GLU A 108 -28.09 -1.79 -41.75
C GLU A 108 -27.28 -0.49 -41.59
N LYS A 109 -27.98 0.61 -41.29
CA LYS A 109 -27.40 1.97 -41.23
C LYS A 109 -26.50 2.28 -40.02
N SER A 110 -26.16 1.33 -39.14
CA SER A 110 -25.22 1.60 -38.04
C SER A 110 -24.57 0.35 -37.41
N ALA A 111 -23.90 -0.49 -38.18
CA ALA A 111 -23.07 -1.56 -37.61
C ALA A 111 -21.82 -0.96 -36.91
N ARG A 112 -21.71 -1.14 -35.59
CA ARG A 112 -20.51 -0.80 -34.81
C ARG A 112 -19.84 -2.09 -34.37
N GLU A 113 -18.54 -2.21 -34.62
CA GLU A 113 -17.74 -3.32 -34.12
C GLU A 113 -17.04 -2.90 -32.82
N THR A 114 -17.14 -3.75 -31.81
CA THR A 114 -16.45 -3.58 -30.54
C THR A 114 -15.05 -4.14 -30.66
N VAL A 115 -14.05 -3.28 -30.57
CA VAL A 115 -12.63 -3.65 -30.64
C VAL A 115 -11.99 -3.33 -29.29
N ILE A 116 -11.27 -4.31 -28.72
CA ILE A 116 -10.43 -4.11 -27.54
C ILE A 116 -9.07 -3.61 -28.04
N ILE A 117 -8.63 -2.45 -27.55
CA ILE A 117 -7.30 -1.93 -27.85
C ILE A 117 -6.48 -1.75 -26.56
N ASN A 118 -5.19 -2.03 -26.65
CA ASN A 118 -4.23 -1.83 -25.56
C ASN A 118 -3.63 -0.43 -25.65
N VAL A 119 -3.80 0.38 -24.61
CA VAL A 119 -3.25 1.73 -24.51
C VAL A 119 -2.21 1.79 -23.40
N LYS A 120 -1.02 2.30 -23.72
CA LYS A 120 0.04 2.54 -22.73
C LYS A 120 -0.29 3.77 -21.88
N ARG A 121 -0.11 3.63 -20.57
CA ARG A 121 -0.29 4.64 -19.52
C ARG A 121 0.97 4.73 -18.68
N ARG A 122 1.13 5.86 -17.98
CA ARG A 122 2.24 6.12 -17.07
C ARG A 122 1.73 6.82 -15.82
N ALA A 123 2.17 6.39 -14.64
CA ALA A 123 1.82 6.96 -13.36
C ALA A 123 3.10 7.19 -12.52
N ILE A 124 3.26 8.42 -12.02
CA ILE A 124 4.39 8.80 -11.17
C ILE A 124 3.91 8.83 -9.72
N TYR A 125 4.52 8.01 -8.88
CA TYR A 125 4.20 7.86 -7.47
C TYR A 125 5.10 8.74 -6.59
N VAL A 126 4.65 9.05 -5.38
CA VAL A 126 5.40 9.80 -4.36
C VAL A 126 5.96 8.84 -3.31
N PRO A 127 7.12 9.16 -2.68
CA PRO A 127 7.63 8.37 -1.56
C PRO A 127 6.65 8.36 -0.39
N LEU A 128 6.68 7.28 0.41
CA LEU A 128 5.87 7.15 1.62
C LEU A 128 6.11 8.32 2.58
N GLN A 129 7.37 8.69 2.79
CA GLN A 129 7.73 9.82 3.65
C GLN A 129 6.98 11.09 3.25
N ASN A 130 6.95 11.42 1.96
CA ASN A 130 6.23 12.59 1.44
C ASN A 130 4.71 12.45 1.61
N ALA A 131 4.16 11.25 1.42
CA ALA A 131 2.74 10.98 1.61
C ALA A 131 2.33 11.16 3.08
N LEU A 132 3.22 10.81 4.03
CA LEU A 132 3.00 10.94 5.47
C LEU A 132 3.32 12.35 5.99
N SER A 133 4.16 13.13 5.31
CA SER A 133 4.55 14.49 5.72
C SER A 133 3.76 15.58 4.97
N ALA A 134 2.50 15.31 4.64
CA ALA A 134 1.65 16.25 3.93
C ALA A 134 1.46 17.57 4.72
N ASP A 135 1.74 18.70 4.06
CA ASP A 135 1.58 20.04 4.64
C ASP A 135 0.15 20.56 4.44
N TRP A 136 -0.65 20.47 5.50
CA TRP A 136 -2.07 20.82 5.50
C TRP A 136 -2.35 22.34 5.49
N THR A 137 -1.32 23.17 5.68
CA THR A 137 -1.43 24.62 5.56
C THR A 137 -1.64 25.06 4.11
N LYS A 138 -1.21 24.23 3.14
CA LYS A 138 -1.33 24.50 1.71
C LYS A 138 -2.80 24.58 1.27
N PRO A 139 -3.21 25.60 0.48
CA PRO A 139 -4.60 25.79 0.07
C PRO A 139 -5.25 24.56 -0.59
N GLU A 140 -4.48 23.85 -1.42
CA GLU A 140 -4.91 22.65 -2.15
C GLU A 140 -5.30 21.51 -1.20
N LEU A 141 -4.49 21.27 -0.17
CA LEU A 141 -4.71 20.22 0.83
C LEU A 141 -5.74 20.64 1.88
N ARG A 142 -5.82 21.93 2.22
CA ARG A 142 -6.81 22.45 3.17
C ARG A 142 -8.25 22.30 2.70
N SER A 143 -8.49 22.38 1.38
CA SER A 143 -9.79 22.04 0.79
C SER A 143 -10.14 20.56 1.00
N ARG A 144 -9.15 19.67 0.81
CA ARG A 144 -9.28 18.23 1.01
C ARG A 144 -9.44 17.86 2.49
N LEU A 145 -8.86 18.61 3.42
CA LEU A 145 -9.05 18.36 4.85
C LEU A 145 -10.52 18.44 5.27
N ARG A 146 -11.29 19.38 4.70
CA ARG A 146 -12.70 19.59 5.04
C ARG A 146 -13.66 18.60 4.39
N ARG A 147 -13.29 18.02 3.25
CA ARG A 147 -14.16 17.19 2.40
C ARG A 147 -13.65 15.75 2.26
N GLY A 148 -12.45 15.49 2.73
CA GLY A 148 -11.74 14.24 2.56
C GLY A 148 -12.08 13.25 3.66
N ASP A 149 -11.73 12.00 3.39
CA ASP A 149 -11.91 10.92 4.31
C ASP A 149 -10.91 11.02 5.48
N PRO A 150 -11.35 10.87 6.75
CA PRO A 150 -10.48 11.05 7.91
C PRO A 150 -9.52 9.87 8.14
N SER A 151 -9.62 8.78 7.37
CA SER A 151 -8.82 7.57 7.56
C SER A 151 -7.32 7.80 7.51
N TYR A 152 -6.87 8.79 6.73
CA TYR A 152 -5.46 9.18 6.71
C TYR A 152 -4.96 9.56 8.12
N PHE A 153 -5.74 10.34 8.88
CA PHE A 153 -5.37 10.74 10.23
C PHE A 153 -5.51 9.59 11.22
N VAL A 154 -6.50 8.72 11.04
CA VAL A 154 -6.63 7.49 11.83
C VAL A 154 -5.41 6.59 11.66
N MET A 155 -4.97 6.37 10.41
CA MET A 155 -3.74 5.66 10.09
C MET A 155 -2.52 6.31 10.75
N LYS A 156 -2.38 7.64 10.66
CA LYS A 156 -1.26 8.38 11.30
C LYS A 156 -1.23 8.17 12.82
N ILE A 157 -2.38 8.25 13.49
CA ILE A 157 -2.47 8.02 14.94
C ILE A 157 -2.10 6.58 15.30
N LEU A 158 -2.55 5.60 14.51
CA LEU A 158 -2.28 4.17 14.77
C LEU A 158 -0.82 3.80 14.50
N LEU A 159 -0.19 4.39 13.47
CA LEU A 159 1.25 4.27 13.23
C LEU A 159 2.04 4.87 14.39
N ARG A 160 1.71 6.10 14.81
CA ARG A 160 2.35 6.75 15.96
C ARG A 160 2.21 5.91 17.25
N PHE A 161 1.03 5.36 17.50
CA PHE A 161 0.81 4.46 18.64
C PHE A 161 1.75 3.24 18.59
N ARG A 162 1.91 2.63 17.42
CA ARG A 162 2.81 1.49 17.24
C ARG A 162 4.27 1.88 17.47
N ASP A 163 4.69 3.04 16.98
CA ASP A 163 6.05 3.52 17.13
C ASP A 163 6.40 3.76 18.61
N GLU A 164 5.50 4.42 19.36
CA GLU A 164 5.72 4.75 20.78
C GLU A 164 5.57 3.54 21.72
N TYR A 165 4.60 2.65 21.47
CA TYR A 165 4.27 1.55 22.40
C TYR A 165 4.77 0.18 21.95
N ASN A 166 5.39 0.09 20.77
CA ASN A 166 5.89 -1.15 20.16
C ASN A 166 4.82 -2.26 20.06
N ARG A 167 3.55 -1.87 19.87
CA ARG A 167 2.39 -2.75 19.74
C ARG A 167 1.21 -2.02 19.09
N ASN A 168 0.21 -2.77 18.63
CA ASN A 168 -1.08 -2.20 18.25
C ASN A 168 -2.00 -2.00 19.48
N PRO A 169 -3.07 -1.20 19.36
CA PRO A 169 -4.12 -1.14 20.37
C PRO A 169 -4.73 -2.52 20.63
N ASP A 170 -4.91 -2.87 21.89
CA ASP A 170 -5.33 -4.19 22.32
C ASP A 170 -6.78 -4.15 22.87
N PRO A 171 -7.71 -5.00 22.38
CA PRO A 171 -9.05 -5.10 22.95
C PRO A 171 -9.08 -5.30 24.47
N ALA A 172 -8.12 -6.03 25.04
CA ALA A 172 -8.02 -6.22 26.49
C ALA A 172 -7.67 -4.92 27.25
N LYS A 173 -6.98 -3.99 26.58
CA LYS A 173 -6.58 -2.67 27.11
C LYS A 173 -7.39 -1.52 26.54
N ARG A 174 -8.59 -1.82 25.98
CA ARG A 174 -9.40 -0.85 25.24
C ARG A 174 -9.59 0.48 25.96
N LYS A 175 -9.91 0.47 27.25
CA LYS A 175 -10.15 1.72 28.01
C LYS A 175 -8.90 2.61 28.06
N SER A 176 -7.74 2.04 28.43
CA SER A 176 -6.49 2.81 28.52
C SER A 176 -5.99 3.23 27.13
N ASP A 177 -6.02 2.31 26.15
CA ASP A 177 -5.52 2.60 24.81
C ASP A 177 -6.40 3.66 24.11
N THR A 178 -7.71 3.67 24.35
CA THR A 178 -8.60 4.71 23.80
C THR A 178 -8.23 6.10 24.31
N VAL A 179 -7.87 6.24 25.59
CA VAL A 179 -7.44 7.54 26.15
C VAL A 179 -6.17 8.03 25.46
N VAL A 180 -5.20 7.14 25.25
CA VAL A 180 -3.95 7.47 24.53
C VAL A 180 -4.23 7.87 23.08
N LEU A 181 -5.06 7.10 22.36
CA LEU A 181 -5.41 7.40 20.97
C LEU A 181 -6.14 8.74 20.83
N LEU A 182 -7.04 9.06 21.76
CA LEU A 182 -7.73 10.35 21.78
C LEU A 182 -6.76 11.51 22.08
N HIS A 183 -5.80 11.30 22.97
CA HIS A 183 -4.76 12.29 23.24
C HIS A 183 -3.88 12.54 22.00
N MET A 184 -3.41 11.49 21.34
CA MET A 184 -2.63 11.59 20.08
C MET A 184 -3.42 12.28 18.97
N ARG A 185 -4.74 12.03 18.87
CA ARG A 185 -5.63 12.75 17.97
C ARG A 185 -5.64 14.24 18.27
N ASP A 186 -5.80 14.61 19.54
CA ASP A 186 -5.88 16.02 19.95
C ASP A 186 -4.56 16.77 19.74
N GLU A 187 -3.42 16.07 19.83
CA GLU A 187 -2.13 16.61 19.44
C GLU A 187 -2.03 16.80 17.92
N LEU A 188 -2.37 15.76 17.14
CA LEU A 188 -2.32 15.82 15.67
C LEU A 188 -3.18 16.96 15.13
N VAL A 189 -4.38 17.19 15.69
CA VAL A 189 -5.27 18.28 15.25
C VAL A 189 -4.64 19.66 15.46
N LYS A 190 -3.74 19.85 16.42
CA LYS A 190 -3.04 21.13 16.61
C LYS A 190 -2.00 21.40 15.53
N GLU A 191 -1.58 20.37 14.79
CA GLU A 191 -0.59 20.44 13.71
C GLU A 191 -1.23 20.65 12.32
N LEU A 192 -2.57 20.60 12.22
CA LEU A 192 -3.35 20.77 10.98
C LEU A 192 -3.78 22.23 10.74
#